data_AF-A0A535FYQ7-F1
#
_entry.id   AF-A0A535FYQ7-F1
#
_cell.length_a   1.000
_cell.length_b   1.000
_cell.length_c   1.000
_cell.angle_alpha   90.00
_cell.angle_beta   90.00
_cell.angle_gamma   90.00
#
_symmetry.space_group_name_H-M   'P 1'
#
loop_
_entity.id
_entity.type
_entity.pdbx_description
1 polymer ?
#
loop_
_entity_poly.entity_id
_entity_poly.type
_entity_poly.pdbx_seq_one_letter_code
_entity_poly.pdbx_strand_id
1 'polypeptide(L)'
;MITRRLAGQRGQGLLLILAFVAAFLLVVWAALTLASAAFLNLNGIRSDTRHTYALDAGLAYAIETNDSASKGTGCTDTAATLPLTYGSSTINVIVTITAAPGCKTNKPSYVVNVMAGAGRQLNAQISSSNAGKKASWTIDWEAFQ
;
A
#
# COMPACT_ATOMS: atom_id res chain seq x y z
N MET A 1 -2.21 -65.45 40.94
CA MET A 1 -1.95 -65.13 39.51
C MET A 1 -2.78 -63.90 39.09
N ILE A 2 -2.61 -62.74 39.74
CA ILE A 2 -3.33 -61.50 39.40
C ILE A 2 -2.36 -60.33 39.64
N THR A 3 -1.49 -60.07 38.68
CA THR A 3 -0.59 -58.90 38.70
C THR A 3 -0.21 -58.43 37.30
N ARG A 4 -0.34 -59.27 36.26
CA ARG A 4 -0.04 -58.89 34.87
C ARG A 4 -1.09 -58.01 34.19
N ARG A 5 -2.36 -58.04 34.60
CA ARG A 5 -3.44 -57.28 33.93
C ARG A 5 -3.42 -55.77 34.24
N LEU A 6 -3.01 -55.37 35.46
CA LEU A 6 -2.95 -53.97 35.88
C LEU A 6 -1.74 -53.21 35.30
N ALA A 7 -0.61 -53.88 35.08
CA ALA A 7 0.58 -53.27 34.47
C ALA A 7 0.39 -53.00 32.96
N GLY A 8 -0.29 -53.90 32.23
CA GLY A 8 -0.61 -53.72 30.82
C GLY A 8 -1.58 -52.56 30.54
N GLN A 9 -2.58 -52.36 31.40
CA GLN A 9 -3.52 -51.23 31.30
C GLN A 9 -2.86 -49.86 31.55
N ARG A 10 -1.89 -49.77 32.47
CA ARG A 10 -1.13 -48.53 32.71
C ARG A 10 -0.21 -48.16 31.56
N GLY A 11 0.43 -49.16 30.92
CA GLY A 11 1.27 -48.94 29.74
C GLY A 11 0.46 -48.50 28.51
N GLN A 12 -0.69 -49.12 28.27
CA GLN A 12 -1.61 -48.70 27.19
C GLN A 12 -2.21 -47.32 27.42
N GLY A 13 -2.62 -47.00 28.66
CA GLY A 13 -3.14 -45.67 28.99
C GLY A 13 -2.12 -44.56 28.78
N LEU A 14 -0.85 -44.82 29.13
CA LEU A 14 0.24 -43.86 28.91
C LEU A 14 0.47 -43.61 27.41
N LEU A 15 0.50 -44.65 26.58
CA LEU A 15 0.63 -44.51 25.12
C LEU A 15 -0.52 -43.70 24.50
N LEU A 16 -1.74 -43.92 24.98
CA LEU A 16 -2.93 -43.22 24.48
C LEU A 16 -2.89 -41.73 24.84
N ILE A 17 -2.50 -41.40 26.07
CA ILE A 17 -2.28 -40.01 26.50
C ILE A 17 -1.16 -39.37 25.67
N LEU A 18 -0.06 -40.07 25.44
CA LEU A 18 1.09 -39.53 24.70
C LEU A 18 0.74 -39.26 23.23
N ALA A 19 -0.01 -40.16 22.59
CA ALA A 19 -0.55 -39.94 21.25
C ALA A 19 -1.53 -38.76 21.21
N PHE A 20 -2.40 -38.63 22.21
CA PHE A 20 -3.32 -37.50 22.31
C PHE A 20 -2.60 -36.17 22.51
N VAL A 21 -1.59 -36.13 23.38
CA VAL A 21 -0.75 -34.95 23.60
C VAL A 21 0.01 -34.58 22.31
N ALA A 22 0.57 -35.56 21.60
CA ALA A 22 1.24 -35.32 20.33
C ALA A 22 0.28 -34.75 19.28
N ALA A 23 -0.92 -35.32 19.15
CA ALA A 23 -1.95 -34.81 18.24
C ALA A 23 -2.41 -33.40 18.64
N PHE A 24 -2.60 -33.14 19.93
CA PHE A 24 -2.96 -31.82 20.44
C PHE A 24 -1.88 -30.77 20.13
N LEU A 25 -0.60 -31.10 20.37
CA LEU A 25 0.51 -30.21 20.06
C LEU A 25 0.61 -29.91 18.55
N LEU A 26 0.36 -30.89 17.68
CA LEU A 26 0.32 -30.69 16.23
C LEU A 26 -0.81 -29.74 15.82
N VAL A 27 -2.00 -29.89 16.41
CA VAL A 27 -3.14 -28.99 16.14
C VAL A 27 -2.84 -27.57 16.62
N VAL A 28 -2.29 -27.42 17.82
CA VAL A 28 -1.92 -26.11 18.37
C VAL A 28 -0.84 -25.45 17.51
N TRP A 29 0.16 -26.20 17.08
CA TRP A 29 1.19 -25.70 16.17
C TRP A 29 0.60 -25.23 14.84
N ALA A 30 -0.28 -26.04 14.22
CA ALA A 30 -0.97 -25.65 12.98
C ALA A 30 -1.81 -24.37 13.15
N ALA A 31 -2.54 -24.23 14.25
CA ALA A 31 -3.33 -23.02 14.53
C ALA A 31 -2.44 -21.77 14.71
N LEU A 32 -1.32 -21.90 15.43
CA LEU A 32 -0.36 -20.80 15.66
C LEU A 32 0.31 -20.37 14.36
N THR A 33 0.72 -21.32 13.51
CA THR A 33 1.31 -21.01 12.19
C THR A 33 0.32 -20.25 11.31
N LEU A 34 -0.94 -20.70 11.24
CA LEU A 34 -1.97 -20.04 10.46
C LEU A 34 -2.27 -18.62 10.97
N ALA A 35 -2.38 -18.45 12.30
CA ALA A 35 -2.57 -17.14 12.91
C ALA A 35 -1.40 -16.20 12.61
N SER A 36 -0.16 -16.68 12.74
CA SER A 36 1.04 -15.88 12.45
C SER A 36 1.10 -15.41 10.99
N ALA A 37 0.73 -16.28 10.05
CA ALA A 37 0.66 -15.94 8.63
C ALA A 37 -0.41 -14.87 8.37
N ALA A 38 -1.58 -14.97 9.03
CA ALA A 38 -2.62 -13.96 8.93
C ALA A 38 -2.17 -12.59 9.47
N PHE A 39 -1.44 -12.54 10.60
CA PHE A 39 -0.89 -11.31 11.14
C PHE A 39 0.18 -10.68 10.24
N LEU A 40 1.09 -11.49 9.68
CA LEU A 40 2.09 -11.02 8.73
C LEU A 40 1.44 -10.45 7.46
N ASN A 41 0.40 -11.12 6.96
CA ASN A 41 -0.38 -10.63 5.83
C ASN A 41 -1.06 -9.29 6.14
N LEU A 42 -1.62 -9.13 7.36
CA LEU A 42 -2.22 -7.86 7.79
C LEU A 42 -1.22 -6.69 7.77
N ASN A 43 0.03 -6.94 8.18
CA ASN A 43 1.09 -5.92 8.13
C ASN A 43 1.47 -5.57 6.68
N GLY A 44 1.52 -6.56 5.79
CA GLY A 44 1.69 -6.35 4.35
C GLY A 44 0.58 -5.47 3.77
N ILE A 45 -0.69 -5.81 4.04
CA ILE A 45 -1.85 -5.04 3.58
C ILE A 45 -1.79 -3.59 4.09
N ARG A 46 -1.42 -3.37 5.35
CA ARG A 46 -1.27 -2.02 5.92
C ARG A 46 -0.16 -1.23 5.22
N SER A 47 0.97 -1.87 4.93
CA SER A 47 2.07 -1.25 4.20
C SER A 47 1.61 -0.84 2.80
N ASP A 48 1.02 -1.79 2.06
CA ASP A 48 0.52 -1.59 0.71
C ASP A 48 -0.50 -0.45 0.63
N THR A 49 -1.43 -0.44 1.58
CA THR A 49 -2.45 0.60 1.70
C THR A 49 -1.83 1.98 1.91
N ARG A 50 -0.80 2.09 2.77
CA ARG A 50 -0.09 3.36 3.00
C ARG A 50 0.59 3.85 1.73
N HIS A 51 1.20 2.97 0.96
CA HIS A 51 1.83 3.35 -0.31
C HIS A 51 0.80 3.80 -1.34
N THR A 52 -0.36 3.14 -1.44
CA THR A 52 -1.45 3.59 -2.32
C THR A 52 -1.93 4.98 -1.94
N TYR A 53 -2.20 5.24 -0.65
CA TYR A 53 -2.56 6.58 -0.18
C TYR A 53 -1.46 7.62 -0.45
N ALA A 54 -0.19 7.22 -0.39
CA ALA A 54 0.93 8.10 -0.70
C ALA A 54 0.98 8.48 -2.19
N LEU A 55 0.65 7.54 -3.09
CA LEU A 55 0.52 7.83 -4.53
C LEU A 55 -0.63 8.80 -4.80
N ASP A 56 -1.79 8.57 -4.21
CA ASP A 56 -2.97 9.44 -4.36
C ASP A 56 -2.69 10.86 -3.84
N ALA A 57 -2.01 10.97 -2.69
CA ALA A 57 -1.60 12.25 -2.13
C ALA A 57 -0.63 13.02 -3.06
N GLY A 58 0.27 12.30 -3.74
CA GLY A 58 1.16 12.91 -4.74
C GLY A 58 0.42 13.43 -5.97
N LEU A 59 -0.62 12.70 -6.43
CA LEU A 59 -1.46 13.16 -7.55
C LEU A 59 -2.29 14.39 -7.13
N ALA A 60 -2.85 14.38 -5.93
CA ALA A 60 -3.57 15.53 -5.38
C ALA A 60 -2.67 16.77 -5.28
N TYR A 61 -1.44 16.60 -4.80
CA TYR A 61 -0.43 17.67 -4.77
C TYR A 61 -0.14 18.23 -6.18
N ALA A 62 -0.03 17.36 -7.18
CA ALA A 62 0.20 17.79 -8.55
C ALA A 62 -0.94 18.66 -9.09
N ILE A 63 -2.19 18.28 -8.79
CA ILE A 63 -3.38 19.05 -9.16
C ILE A 63 -3.37 20.41 -8.44
N GLU A 64 -3.13 20.44 -7.13
CA GLU A 64 -3.14 21.68 -6.34
C GLU A 64 -2.02 22.66 -6.74
N THR A 65 -0.82 22.14 -6.98
CA THR A 65 0.33 22.92 -7.46
C THR A 65 0.01 23.58 -8.80
N ASN A 66 -0.59 22.83 -9.71
CA ASN A 66 -0.97 23.34 -11.02
C ASN A 66 -2.20 24.25 -10.98
N ASP A 67 -3.15 24.02 -10.08
CA ASP A 67 -4.27 24.93 -9.83
C ASP A 67 -3.75 26.30 -9.38
N SER A 68 -2.76 26.31 -8.49
CA SER A 68 -2.08 27.51 -8.03
C SER A 68 -1.25 28.19 -9.13
N ALA A 69 -0.52 27.42 -9.93
CA ALA A 69 0.32 27.93 -11.04
C ALA A 69 -0.49 28.40 -12.26
N SER A 70 -1.70 27.87 -12.48
CA SER A 70 -2.60 28.27 -13.57
C SER A 70 -3.05 29.74 -13.49
N LYS A 71 -2.74 30.44 -12.39
CA LYS A 71 -2.91 31.89 -12.25
C LYS A 71 -1.86 32.74 -12.97
N GLY A 72 -0.90 32.15 -13.69
CA GLY A 72 -0.01 32.91 -14.57
C GLY A 72 1.10 32.17 -15.32
N THR A 73 1.48 30.96 -14.91
CA THR A 73 2.69 30.25 -15.41
C THR A 73 2.43 28.77 -15.74
N GLY A 74 1.24 28.45 -16.24
CA GLY A 74 0.91 27.08 -16.66
C GLY A 74 1.88 26.50 -17.71
N CYS A 75 1.89 25.18 -17.85
CA CYS A 75 2.77 24.43 -18.74
C CYS A 75 4.26 24.49 -18.38
N THR A 76 4.57 24.49 -17.10
CA THR A 76 5.94 24.41 -16.59
C THR A 76 6.21 23.07 -15.92
N ASP A 77 7.39 22.51 -16.17
CA ASP A 77 7.81 21.29 -15.53
C ASP A 77 8.15 21.58 -14.06
N THR A 78 7.66 20.73 -13.17
CA THR A 78 7.90 20.87 -11.73
C THR A 78 8.16 19.50 -11.12
N ALA A 79 9.05 19.46 -10.13
CA ALA A 79 9.32 18.25 -9.38
C ALA A 79 9.40 18.58 -7.89
N ALA A 80 8.82 17.72 -7.07
CA ALA A 80 8.78 17.88 -5.62
C ALA A 80 9.00 16.54 -4.93
N THR A 81 9.61 16.58 -3.74
CA THR A 81 9.68 15.44 -2.84
C THR A 81 8.98 15.78 -1.54
N LEU A 82 7.99 14.98 -1.17
CA LEU A 82 7.07 15.22 -0.07
C LEU A 82 7.19 14.08 0.95
N PRO A 83 7.60 14.35 2.19
CA PRO A 83 7.60 13.34 3.24
C PRO A 83 6.18 13.17 3.81
N LEU A 84 5.58 11.98 3.65
CA LEU A 84 4.31 11.62 4.29
C LEU A 84 4.57 10.71 5.48
N THR A 85 4.23 11.18 6.68
CA THR A 85 4.49 10.47 7.93
C THR A 85 3.25 9.69 8.38
N TYR A 86 3.37 8.36 8.46
CA TYR A 86 2.35 7.43 8.92
C TYR A 86 2.77 6.84 10.27
N GLY A 87 2.51 7.59 11.35
CA GLY A 87 2.92 7.20 12.70
C GLY A 87 4.45 7.13 12.82
N SER A 88 5.00 5.93 12.95
CA SER A 88 6.46 5.69 13.07
C SER A 88 7.20 5.52 11.75
N SER A 89 6.50 5.50 10.61
CA SER A 89 7.12 5.33 9.28
C SER A 89 6.90 6.54 8.40
N THR A 90 7.91 6.98 7.66
CA THR A 90 7.79 8.06 6.66
C THR A 90 7.97 7.48 5.25
N ILE A 91 7.06 7.83 4.35
CA ILE A 91 7.15 7.52 2.91
C ILE A 91 7.49 8.82 2.20
N ASN A 92 8.61 8.84 1.48
CA ASN A 92 8.94 9.95 0.60
C ASN A 92 8.22 9.75 -0.73
N VAL A 93 7.37 10.70 -1.08
CA VAL A 93 6.65 10.75 -2.34
C VAL A 93 7.37 11.71 -3.27
N ILE A 94 7.80 11.22 -4.42
CA ILE A 94 8.44 12.02 -5.46
C ILE A 94 7.40 12.26 -6.53
N VAL A 95 7.04 13.53 -6.74
CA VAL A 95 6.08 13.95 -7.76
C VAL A 95 6.85 14.67 -8.85
N THR A 96 6.72 14.19 -10.08
CA THR A 96 7.28 14.84 -11.28
C THR A 96 6.12 15.20 -12.18
N ILE A 97 6.03 16.47 -12.55
CA ILE A 97 4.97 17.04 -13.37
C ILE A 97 5.66 17.58 -14.61
N THR A 98 5.29 17.06 -15.76
CA THR A 98 5.85 17.48 -17.06
C THR A 98 4.74 17.99 -17.96
N ALA A 99 4.98 19.10 -18.65
CA ALA A 99 4.01 19.64 -19.59
C ALA A 99 3.75 18.62 -20.71
N ALA A 100 2.48 18.29 -20.94
CA ALA A 100 2.11 17.40 -22.03
C ALA A 100 2.36 18.08 -23.39
N PRO A 101 2.60 17.31 -24.46
CA PRO A 101 2.72 17.85 -25.80
C PRO A 101 1.50 18.70 -26.17
N GLY A 102 1.73 19.96 -26.57
CA GLY A 102 0.66 20.89 -26.92
C GLY A 102 -0.02 21.56 -25.71
N CYS A 103 0.57 21.51 -24.52
CA CYS A 103 0.10 22.24 -23.35
C CYS A 103 -0.05 23.74 -23.65
N LYS A 104 -1.20 24.31 -23.29
CA LYS A 104 -1.49 25.74 -23.44
C LYS A 104 -1.74 26.36 -22.08
N THR A 105 -1.24 27.57 -21.84
CA THR A 105 -1.41 28.27 -20.56
C THR A 105 -2.87 28.46 -20.16
N ASN A 106 -3.79 28.58 -21.12
CA ASN A 106 -5.23 28.70 -20.89
C ASN A 106 -5.96 27.35 -20.68
N LYS A 107 -5.34 26.25 -21.06
CA LYS A 107 -5.82 24.86 -20.93
C LYS A 107 -4.64 23.94 -20.67
N PRO A 108 -4.01 24.04 -19.48
CA PRO A 108 -2.79 23.30 -19.21
C PRO A 108 -3.09 21.80 -19.14
N SER A 109 -2.14 21.00 -19.62
CA SER A 109 -2.16 19.54 -19.51
C SER A 109 -0.77 19.05 -19.12
N TYR A 110 -0.71 18.07 -18.23
CA TYR A 110 0.52 17.55 -17.67
C TYR A 110 0.50 16.05 -17.60
N VAL A 111 1.67 15.45 -17.79
CA VAL A 111 1.96 14.08 -17.41
C VAL A 111 2.59 14.12 -16.02
N VAL A 112 1.94 13.47 -15.07
CA VAL A 112 2.35 13.36 -13.67
C VAL A 112 2.87 11.95 -13.42
N ASN A 113 4.08 11.86 -12.91
CA ASN A 113 4.64 10.63 -12.36
C ASN A 113 4.80 10.82 -10.85
N VAL A 114 4.13 9.98 -10.08
CA VAL A 114 4.24 9.92 -8.62
C VAL A 114 4.93 8.62 -8.25
N MET A 115 6.04 8.69 -7.53
CA MET A 115 6.69 7.53 -6.96
C MET A 115 6.55 7.56 -5.44
N ALA A 116 6.03 6.49 -4.86
CA ALA A 116 6.09 6.25 -3.43
C ALA A 116 7.09 5.10 -3.20
N GLY A 117 7.89 5.16 -2.13
CA GLY A 117 8.94 4.17 -1.85
C GLY A 117 8.52 2.70 -2.03
N ALA A 118 9.50 1.80 -2.14
CA ALA A 118 9.30 0.39 -2.52
C ALA A 118 8.91 0.14 -3.99
N GLY A 119 9.32 1.06 -4.89
CA GLY A 119 9.20 0.88 -6.34
C GLY A 119 7.80 1.06 -6.91
N ARG A 120 6.86 1.58 -6.11
CA ARG A 120 5.49 1.84 -6.56
C ARG A 120 5.40 3.19 -7.25
N GLN A 121 4.72 3.21 -8.38
CA GLN A 121 4.55 4.42 -9.16
C GLN A 121 3.13 4.55 -9.72
N LEU A 122 2.71 5.79 -9.89
CA LEU A 122 1.47 6.19 -10.51
C LEU A 122 1.82 7.18 -11.62
N ASN A 123 1.52 6.79 -12.85
CA ASN A 123 1.56 7.70 -13.98
C ASN A 123 0.14 8.15 -14.29
N ALA A 124 -0.06 9.45 -14.48
CA ALA A 124 -1.35 10.00 -14.86
C ALA A 124 -1.18 11.15 -15.84
N GLN A 125 -2.18 11.39 -16.66
CA GLN A 125 -2.30 12.66 -17.39
C GLN A 125 -3.45 13.45 -16.81
N ILE A 126 -3.18 14.70 -16.48
CA ILE A 126 -4.19 15.65 -16.01
C ILE A 126 -4.32 16.79 -17.01
N SER A 127 -5.53 17.31 -17.15
CA SER A 127 -5.83 18.46 -17.98
C SER A 127 -6.78 19.41 -17.26
N SER A 128 -6.68 20.70 -17.58
CA SER A 128 -7.58 21.73 -17.05
C SER A 128 -8.45 22.29 -18.17
N SER A 129 -9.75 22.39 -17.87
CA SER A 129 -10.74 22.94 -18.78
C SER A 129 -10.72 24.47 -18.90
N ASN A 130 -10.11 25.19 -17.94
CA ASN A 130 -10.06 26.65 -17.94
C ASN A 130 -9.02 27.21 -16.96
N ALA A 131 -7.98 27.88 -17.44
CA ALA A 131 -7.07 28.63 -16.58
C ALA A 131 -7.71 29.96 -16.14
N GLY A 132 -7.91 30.15 -14.84
CA GLY A 132 -8.20 31.48 -14.26
C GLY A 132 -9.48 31.66 -13.46
N LYS A 133 -10.45 30.73 -13.50
CA LYS A 133 -11.62 30.72 -12.57
C LYS A 133 -11.91 29.29 -12.14
N LYS A 134 -11.52 28.92 -10.91
CA LYS A 134 -11.59 27.55 -10.36
C LYS A 134 -11.38 26.49 -11.44
N ALA A 135 -10.13 26.33 -11.89
CA ALA A 135 -9.82 25.36 -12.93
C ALA A 135 -10.38 23.99 -12.52
N SER A 136 -11.29 23.45 -13.33
CA SER A 136 -11.73 22.08 -13.17
C SER A 136 -10.69 21.21 -13.84
N TRP A 137 -10.03 20.40 -13.02
CA TRP A 137 -9.02 19.43 -13.42
C TRP A 137 -9.68 18.08 -13.68
N THR A 138 -9.32 17.47 -14.79
CA THR A 138 -9.73 16.13 -15.18
C THR A 138 -8.49 15.24 -15.23
N ILE A 139 -8.63 14.00 -14.76
CA ILE A 139 -7.65 12.95 -14.96
C ILE A 139 -8.06 12.26 -16.27
N ASP A 140 -7.24 12.41 -17.30
CA ASP A 140 -7.51 11.86 -18.63
C ASP A 140 -7.22 10.35 -18.68
N TRP A 141 -6.18 9.93 -17.96
CA TRP A 141 -5.86 8.52 -17.68
C TRP A 141 -4.96 8.41 -16.45
N GLU A 142 -4.94 7.22 -15.85
CA GLU A 142 -4.05 6.84 -14.77
C GLU A 142 -3.61 5.38 -14.91
N ALA A 143 -2.39 5.09 -14.49
CA ALA A 143 -1.79 3.76 -14.53
C ALA A 143 -0.89 3.55 -13.30
N PHE A 144 -1.22 2.52 -12.53
CA PHE A 144 -0.45 2.08 -11.37
C PHE A 144 0.55 1.00 -11.78
N GLN A 145 1.78 1.08 -11.27
CA GLN A 145 2.83 0.09 -11.47
C GLN A 145 3.54 -0.22 -10.15
#